data_AF-A0A0K8TL60-F1
#
_entry.id   AF-A0A0K8TL60-F1
#
_cell.length_a   1.000
_cell.length_b   1.000
_cell.length_c   1.000
_cell.angle_alpha   90.00
_cell.angle_beta   90.00
_cell.angle_gamma   90.00
#
_symmetry.space_group_name_H-M   'P 1'
#
loop_
_entity.id
_entity.type
_entity.pdbx_description
1 polymer ?
#
loop_
_entity_poly.entity_id
_entity_poly.type
_entity_poly.pdbx_seq_one_letter_code
_entity_poly.pdbx_strand_id
1 'polypeptide(L)'
;LMKPYSYNITATPTEKKFNYALSKCRRVVENAFGHLKARFRRIGKGIDNRIENAPLIIKACCSLHNFLNNKNDKINSQWINQLRVDEDIHRRRQPEHIDVLFDAEPTAEEIRQAIAHYIGMSDNLDGAGEGDFSVYEGDDNGEEST
;
A
#
# COMPACT_ATOMS: atom_id res chain seq x y z
N LEU A 1 -6.94 1.36 9.16
CA LEU A 1 -6.11 0.56 8.21
C LEU A 1 -5.76 -0.76 8.89
N MET A 2 -5.80 -1.91 8.19
CA MET A 2 -5.42 -3.21 8.76
C MET A 2 -4.00 -3.15 9.34
N LYS A 3 -3.82 -3.52 10.61
CA LYS A 3 -2.50 -3.50 11.28
C LYS A 3 -1.71 -4.77 10.90
N PRO A 4 -0.40 -4.68 10.59
CA PRO A 4 0.43 -5.87 10.45
C PRO A 4 0.62 -6.55 11.81
N TYR A 5 1.00 -7.82 11.81
CA TYR A 5 1.56 -8.46 13.00
C TYR A 5 2.91 -7.83 13.36
N SER A 6 3.29 -7.87 14.64
CA SER A 6 4.58 -7.32 15.10
C SER A 6 5.74 -8.01 14.38
N TYR A 7 6.72 -7.22 13.94
CA TYR A 7 7.94 -7.73 13.31
C TYR A 7 8.88 -8.28 14.38
N ASN A 8 8.71 -9.56 14.73
CA ASN A 8 9.49 -10.24 15.74
C ASN A 8 10.12 -11.51 15.14
N ILE A 9 11.28 -11.92 15.67
CA ILE A 9 11.96 -13.16 15.25
C ILE A 9 11.05 -14.39 15.47
N THR A 10 10.23 -14.34 16.51
CA THR A 10 9.28 -15.39 16.91
C THR A 10 7.97 -15.38 16.10
N ALA A 11 7.81 -14.51 15.10
CA ALA A 11 6.60 -14.48 14.28
C ALA A 11 6.43 -15.81 13.52
N THR A 12 5.21 -16.34 13.55
CA THR A 12 4.85 -17.58 12.87
C THR A 12 4.97 -17.42 11.35
N PRO A 13 5.16 -18.53 10.59
CA PRO A 13 5.16 -18.47 9.13
C PRO A 13 3.90 -17.82 8.55
N THR A 14 2.73 -18.09 9.14
CA THR A 14 1.45 -17.52 8.74
C THR A 14 1.40 -16.00 8.93
N GLU A 15 1.90 -15.49 10.05
CA GLU A 15 1.99 -14.04 10.30
C GLU A 15 2.97 -13.34 9.34
N LYS A 16 4.12 -13.97 9.06
CA LYS A 16 5.09 -13.46 8.08
C LYS A 16 4.48 -13.39 6.68
N LYS A 17 3.78 -14.44 6.25
CA LYS A 17 3.04 -14.47 4.97
C LYS A 17 1.98 -13.39 4.91
N PHE A 18 1.17 -13.23 5.95
CA PHE A 18 0.17 -12.18 6.05
C PHE A 18 0.81 -10.79 5.92
N ASN A 19 1.89 -10.50 6.66
CA ASN A 19 2.58 -9.22 6.59
C ASN A 19 3.14 -8.95 5.19
N TYR A 20 3.70 -9.98 4.53
CA TYR A 20 4.17 -9.87 3.15
C TYR A 20 3.02 -9.57 2.17
N ALA A 21 1.92 -10.31 2.26
CA ALA A 21 0.73 -10.09 1.43
C ALA A 21 0.15 -8.69 1.64
N LEU A 22 0.01 -8.26 2.89
CA LEU A 22 -0.46 -6.93 3.25
C LEU A 22 0.45 -5.84 2.65
N SER A 23 1.78 -6.03 2.73
CA SER A 23 2.76 -5.09 2.17
C SER A 23 2.71 -5.07 0.63
N LYS A 24 2.50 -6.22 -0.01
CA LYS A 24 2.29 -6.33 -1.45
C LYS A 24 1.03 -5.59 -1.89
N CYS A 25 -0.10 -5.78 -1.19
CA CYS A 25 -1.34 -5.06 -1.46
C CYS A 25 -1.18 -3.55 -1.28
N ARG A 26 -0.53 -3.11 -0.19
CA ARG A 26 -0.26 -1.68 0.05
C ARG A 26 0.56 -1.07 -1.07
N ARG A 27 1.65 -1.72 -1.50
CA ARG A 27 2.47 -1.26 -2.63
C ARG A 27 1.66 -1.04 -3.91
N VAL A 28 0.74 -1.95 -4.23
CA VAL A 28 -0.14 -1.80 -5.41
C VAL A 28 -1.03 -0.56 -5.29
N VAL A 29 -1.65 -0.38 -4.11
CA VAL A 29 -2.52 0.77 -3.84
C VAL A 29 -1.74 2.08 -3.84
N GLU A 30 -0.58 2.13 -3.19
CA GLU A 30 0.32 3.28 -3.15
C GLU A 30 0.79 3.67 -4.55
N ASN A 31 1.19 2.69 -5.37
CA ASN A 31 1.58 2.94 -6.76
C ASN A 31 0.42 3.50 -7.58
N ALA A 32 -0.79 2.95 -7.45
CA ALA A 32 -1.97 3.44 -8.16
C ALA A 32 -2.28 4.90 -7.80
N PHE A 33 -2.24 5.26 -6.51
CA PHE A 33 -2.45 6.64 -6.08
C PHE A 33 -1.28 7.56 -6.44
N GLY A 34 -0.04 7.09 -6.40
CA GLY A 34 1.13 7.84 -6.84
C GLY A 34 1.04 8.20 -8.32
N HIS A 35 0.65 7.23 -9.15
CA HIS A 35 0.38 7.42 -10.57
C HIS A 35 -0.77 8.41 -10.81
N LEU A 36 -1.88 8.26 -10.09
CA LEU A 36 -3.03 9.19 -10.19
C LEU A 36 -2.61 10.64 -9.85
N LYS A 37 -1.89 10.84 -8.74
CA LYS A 37 -1.39 12.15 -8.30
C LYS A 37 -0.39 12.76 -9.29
N ALA A 38 0.52 11.95 -9.84
CA ALA A 38 1.49 12.40 -10.83
C ALA A 38 0.80 12.87 -12.12
N ARG A 39 -0.18 12.09 -12.60
CA ARG A 39 -0.96 12.41 -13.81
C ARG A 39 -1.88 13.62 -13.60
N PHE A 40 -2.57 13.70 -12.46
CA PHE A 40 -3.48 14.78 -12.11
C PHE A 40 -2.92 15.60 -10.93
N ARG A 41 -1.84 16.35 -11.19
CA ARG A 41 -1.06 17.11 -10.19
C ARG A 41 -1.89 17.93 -9.20
N ARG A 42 -3.07 18.40 -9.62
CA ARG A 42 -4.00 19.15 -8.77
C ARG A 42 -4.54 18.34 -7.58
N ILE A 43 -4.66 17.01 -7.71
CA ILE A 43 -5.05 16.14 -6.58
C ILE A 43 -3.97 16.14 -5.49
N GLY A 44 -2.69 16.06 -5.87
CA GLY A 44 -1.57 16.01 -4.93
C GLY A 44 -1.29 17.34 -4.22
N LYS A 45 -1.43 18.47 -4.94
CA LYS A 45 -1.14 19.81 -4.39
C LYS A 45 -2.28 20.42 -3.58
N GLY A 46 -3.49 19.88 -3.71
CA GLY A 46 -4.70 20.42 -3.10
C GLY A 46 -5.68 20.87 -4.17
N ILE A 47 -6.95 20.50 -3.98
CA ILE A 47 -8.03 20.88 -4.88
C ILE A 47 -8.54 22.25 -4.41
N ASP A 48 -8.13 23.30 -5.11
CA ASP A 48 -8.71 24.63 -4.93
C ASP A 48 -10.10 24.68 -5.61
N ASN A 49 -11.08 24.13 -4.92
CA ASN A 49 -12.48 24.12 -5.33
C ASN A 49 -13.38 24.02 -4.09
N ARG A 50 -14.68 24.28 -4.25
CA ARG A 50 -15.68 23.98 -3.22
C ARG A 50 -15.57 22.52 -2.81
N ILE A 51 -15.61 22.26 -1.50
CA ILE A 51 -15.49 20.93 -0.89
C ILE A 51 -16.50 19.95 -1.51
N GLU A 52 -17.70 20.46 -1.83
CA GLU A 52 -18.79 19.75 -2.50
C GLU A 52 -18.38 19.13 -3.85
N ASN A 53 -17.46 19.78 -4.57
CA ASN A 53 -17.00 19.35 -5.89
C ASN A 53 -15.83 18.36 -5.83
N ALA A 54 -15.13 18.28 -4.69
CA ALA A 54 -13.96 17.43 -4.55
C ALA A 54 -14.27 15.94 -4.84
N PRO A 55 -15.37 15.33 -4.33
CA PRO A 55 -15.71 13.94 -4.66
C PRO A 55 -15.94 13.72 -6.16
N LEU A 56 -16.57 14.67 -6.85
CA LEU A 56 -16.82 14.57 -8.29
C LEU A 56 -15.51 14.62 -9.08
N ILE A 57 -14.62 15.55 -8.72
CA ILE A 57 -13.29 15.68 -9.35
C ILE A 57 -12.49 14.39 -9.16
N ILE A 58 -12.45 13.84 -7.94
CA ILE A 58 -11.74 12.60 -7.65
C ILE A 58 -12.31 11.44 -8.47
N LYS A 59 -13.63 11.28 -8.52
CA LYS A 59 -14.29 10.23 -9.33
C LYS A 59 -13.96 10.35 -10.82
N ALA A 60 -14.00 11.58 -11.37
CA ALA A 60 -13.66 11.84 -12.75
C ALA A 60 -12.19 11.48 -13.05
N CYS A 61 -11.27 11.87 -12.17
CA CYS A 61 -9.85 11.53 -12.31
C CYS A 61 -9.60 10.02 -12.23
N CYS A 62 -10.24 9.29 -11.31
CA CYS A 62 -10.13 7.82 -11.24
C CYS A 62 -10.64 7.16 -12.53
N SER A 63 -11.79 7.61 -13.04
CA SER A 63 -12.38 7.07 -14.26
C SER A 63 -11.48 7.31 -15.47
N LEU A 64 -10.97 8.54 -15.62
CA LEU A 64 -10.06 8.89 -16.70
C LEU A 64 -8.71 8.17 -16.58
N HIS A 65 -8.19 8.01 -15.36
CA HIS A 65 -6.97 7.25 -15.10
C HIS A 65 -7.09 5.81 -15.59
N ASN A 66 -8.19 5.14 -15.22
CA ASN A 66 -8.45 3.75 -15.62
C ASN A 66 -8.60 3.63 -17.15
N PHE A 67 -9.32 4.57 -17.77
CA PHE A 67 -9.44 4.62 -19.23
C PHE A 67 -8.07 4.75 -19.91
N LEU A 68 -7.22 5.68 -19.45
CA LEU A 68 -5.88 5.90 -20.00
C LEU A 68 -4.97 4.68 -19.80
N ASN A 69 -5.04 4.02 -18.64
CA ASN A 69 -4.29 2.78 -18.41
C ASN A 69 -4.73 1.67 -19.36
N ASN A 70 -6.04 1.53 -19.62
CA ASN A 70 -6.56 0.57 -20.59
C ASN A 70 -6.11 0.90 -22.03
N LYS A 71 -5.80 2.15 -22.32
CA LYS A 71 -5.22 2.60 -23.60
C LYS A 71 -3.69 2.52 -23.62
N ASN A 72 -3.07 1.93 -22.59
CA ASN A 72 -1.62 1.83 -22.43
C ASN A 72 -0.90 3.19 -22.47
N ASP A 73 -1.61 4.26 -22.08
CA ASP A 73 -1.02 5.59 -21.90
C ASP A 73 -0.08 5.56 -20.70
N LYS A 74 1.20 5.77 -20.96
CA LYS A 74 2.25 5.75 -19.93
C LYS A 74 2.34 7.10 -19.26
N ILE A 75 2.49 7.07 -17.94
CA ILE A 75 2.73 8.28 -17.16
C ILE A 75 4.18 8.70 -17.35
N ASN A 76 4.39 10.00 -17.58
CA ASN A 76 5.72 10.54 -17.73
C ASN A 76 6.51 10.37 -16.41
N SER A 77 7.64 9.66 -16.47
CA SER A 77 8.52 9.42 -15.32
C SER A 77 9.01 10.70 -14.64
N GLN A 78 9.14 11.81 -15.38
CA GLN A 78 9.48 13.12 -14.82
C GLN A 78 8.40 13.62 -13.86
N TRP A 79 7.11 13.36 -14.14
CA TRP A 79 6.01 13.76 -13.25
C TRP A 79 6.00 12.94 -11.96
N ILE A 80 6.36 11.65 -12.05
CA ILE A 80 6.51 10.79 -10.87
C ILE A 80 7.67 11.31 -10.00
N ASN A 81 8.82 11.62 -10.60
CA ASN A 81 9.96 12.15 -9.86
C ASN A 81 9.65 13.50 -9.20
N GLN A 82 8.97 14.40 -9.93
CA GLN A 82 8.53 15.67 -9.35
C GLN A 82 7.56 15.47 -8.18
N LEU A 83 6.64 14.51 -8.26
CA LEU A 83 5.73 14.21 -7.16
C LEU A 83 6.49 13.74 -5.92
N ARG A 84 7.50 12.87 -6.08
CA ARG A 84 8.32 12.40 -4.95
C ARG A 84 9.01 13.57 -4.24
N VAL A 85 9.63 14.47 -5.00
CA VAL A 85 10.26 15.69 -4.46
C VAL A 85 9.22 16.59 -3.76
N ASP A 86 8.08 16.83 -4.39
CA ASP A 86 7.01 17.65 -3.83
C ASP A 86 6.46 17.04 -2.51
N GLU A 87 6.29 15.72 -2.41
CA GLU A 87 5.81 15.03 -1.21
C GLU A 87 6.81 15.01 -0.06
N ASP A 88 8.10 14.87 -0.38
CA ASP A 88 9.18 14.95 0.61
C ASP A 88 9.25 16.35 1.24
N ILE A 89 9.08 17.40 0.43
CA ILE A 89 9.05 18.80 0.90
C ILE A 89 7.77 19.08 1.70
N HIS A 90 6.62 18.57 1.25
CA HIS A 90 5.30 18.90 1.82
C HIS A 90 4.73 17.76 2.66
N ARG A 91 5.53 17.08 3.50
CA ARG A 91 5.02 16.06 4.43
C ARG A 91 3.90 16.62 5.30
N ARG A 92 2.65 16.46 4.85
CA ARG A 92 1.46 16.89 5.59
C ARG A 92 1.34 15.94 6.79
N ARG A 93 1.31 16.51 8.00
CA ARG A 93 0.97 15.74 9.19
C ARG A 93 -0.42 15.15 8.98
N GLN A 94 -0.55 13.84 9.15
CA GLN A 94 -1.87 13.23 9.21
C GLN A 94 -2.61 13.77 10.45
N PRO A 95 -3.92 13.97 10.38
CA PRO A 95 -4.72 14.28 11.57
C PRO A 95 -4.48 13.21 12.64
N GLU A 96 -4.32 13.63 13.89
CA GLU A 96 -4.20 12.66 15.00
C GLU A 96 -5.50 11.86 15.11
N HIS A 97 -5.36 10.53 15.19
CA HIS A 97 -6.48 9.63 15.33
C HIS A 97 -7.05 9.75 16.75
N ILE A 98 -8.29 10.20 16.89
CA ILE A 98 -9.02 10.14 18.15
C ILE A 98 -9.58 8.71 18.27
N ASP A 99 -8.98 7.90 19.14
CA ASP A 99 -9.54 6.60 19.52
C ASP A 99 -10.83 6.83 20.31
N VAL A 100 -11.96 6.93 19.61
CA VAL A 100 -13.27 6.81 20.24
C VAL A 100 -13.43 5.33 20.63
N LEU A 101 -13.26 5.06 21.92
CA LEU A 101 -13.59 3.78 22.57
C LEU A 101 -15.09 3.51 22.42
N PHE A 102 -15.50 3.00 21.26
CA PHE A 102 -16.78 2.32 21.10
C PHE A 102 -16.51 0.82 21.08
N ASP A 103 -16.93 0.17 22.16
CA ASP A 103 -16.89 -1.28 22.37
C ASP A 103 -17.78 -2.03 21.35
N ALA A 104 -17.37 -3.27 21.06
CA ALA A 104 -18.13 -4.34 20.38
C ALA A 104 -18.13 -4.42 18.83
N GLU A 105 -17.02 -4.11 18.17
CA GLU A 105 -16.72 -4.65 16.84
C GLU A 105 -15.86 -5.93 16.97
N PRO A 106 -15.94 -6.93 16.06
CA PRO A 106 -14.97 -8.02 16.03
C PRO A 106 -13.60 -7.39 16.05
N THR A 107 -12.81 -7.72 17.08
CA THR A 107 -11.55 -7.03 17.30
C THR A 107 -10.77 -7.10 15.98
N ALA A 108 -10.19 -5.99 15.50
CA ALA A 108 -9.47 -5.99 14.21
C ALA A 108 -8.41 -7.12 14.12
N GLU A 109 -8.04 -7.65 15.28
CA GLU A 109 -7.39 -8.92 15.52
C GLU A 109 -8.08 -10.15 14.89
N GLU A 110 -9.34 -10.43 15.19
CA GLU A 110 -10.11 -11.56 14.67
C GLU A 110 -10.18 -11.53 13.14
N ILE A 111 -10.47 -10.37 12.55
CA ILE A 111 -10.48 -10.21 11.08
C ILE A 111 -9.09 -10.51 10.51
N ARG A 112 -8.04 -10.02 11.17
CA ARG A 112 -6.66 -10.28 10.76
C ARG A 112 -6.32 -11.76 10.83
N GLN A 113 -6.69 -12.43 11.91
CA GLN A 113 -6.47 -13.86 12.13
C GLN A 113 -7.20 -14.70 11.09
N ALA A 114 -8.46 -14.40 10.80
CA ALA A 114 -9.23 -15.09 9.77
C ALA A 114 -8.57 -14.97 8.38
N ILE A 115 -8.14 -13.76 8.00
CA ILE A 115 -7.44 -13.53 6.72
C ILE A 115 -6.08 -14.23 6.70
N ALA A 116 -5.31 -14.16 7.79
CA ALA A 116 -4.00 -14.82 7.88
C ALA A 116 -4.13 -16.34 7.74
N HIS A 117 -5.13 -16.93 8.38
CA HIS A 117 -5.45 -18.35 8.26
C HIS A 117 -5.86 -18.72 6.83
N TYR A 118 -6.75 -17.94 6.19
CA TYR A 118 -7.14 -18.16 4.79
C TYR A 118 -5.95 -18.13 3.83
N ILE A 119 -5.07 -17.14 3.95
CA ILE A 119 -3.84 -17.02 3.14
C ILE A 119 -2.89 -18.19 3.42
N GLY A 120 -2.82 -18.67 4.67
CA GLY A 120 -2.05 -19.86 5.03
C GLY A 120 -2.62 -21.15 4.42
N MET A 121 -3.95 -21.25 4.30
CA MET A 121 -4.67 -22.39 3.74
C MET A 121 -4.56 -22.49 2.22
N SER A 122 -4.62 -21.36 1.51
CA SER A 122 -4.64 -21.36 0.04
C SER A 122 -3.38 -22.00 -0.57
N ASP A 123 -2.22 -21.83 0.06
CA ASP A 123 -0.96 -22.44 -0.42
C ASP A 123 -0.91 -23.97 -0.20
N ASN A 124 -1.63 -24.51 0.79
CA ASN A 124 -1.64 -25.96 1.05
C ASN A 124 -2.43 -26.74 -0.01
N LEU A 125 -3.27 -26.06 -0.80
CA LEU A 125 -4.03 -26.65 -1.91
C LEU A 125 -3.28 -26.57 -3.24
N ASP A 126 -2.30 -25.67 -3.36
CA ASP A 126 -1.52 -25.43 -4.58
C ASP A 126 -0.16 -26.17 -4.59
N GLY A 127 0.14 -26.98 -3.56
CA GLY A 127 1.40 -27.72 -3.37
C GLY A 127 1.67 -28.89 -4.32
N ALA A 128 0.98 -28.99 -5.46
CA ALA A 128 1.23 -29.97 -6.52
C ALA A 128 1.48 -29.27 -7.86
N GLY A 129 2.53 -28.44 -7.93
CA GLY A 129 2.91 -27.76 -9.17
C GLY A 129 4.11 -26.84 -8.97
N GLU A 130 5.29 -27.36 -9.33
CA GLU A 130 6.63 -26.78 -9.26
C GLU A 130 6.81 -25.29 -9.61
N GLY A 131 7.83 -24.67 -8.99
CA GLY A 131 8.42 -23.42 -9.45
C GLY A 131 9.35 -22.74 -8.44
N ASP A 132 10.56 -23.27 -8.29
CA ASP A 132 11.70 -22.63 -7.63
C ASP A 132 11.86 -21.15 -8.03
N PHE A 133 12.00 -20.26 -7.04
CA PHE A 133 12.71 -19.01 -7.23
C PHE A 133 13.37 -18.59 -5.92
N SER A 134 14.42 -19.33 -5.57
CA SER A 134 15.55 -18.76 -4.86
C SER A 134 16.14 -17.59 -5.68
N VAL A 135 16.24 -16.41 -5.06
CA VAL A 135 17.33 -15.41 -5.14
C VAL A 135 16.81 -14.17 -4.44
N TYR A 136 17.25 -13.96 -3.20
CA TYR A 136 17.80 -12.69 -2.73
C TYR A 136 18.62 -13.04 -1.49
N GLU A 137 19.82 -13.59 -1.74
CA GLU A 137 20.95 -13.25 -0.89
C GLU A 137 21.21 -11.75 -1.09
N GLY A 138 21.20 -11.02 0.02
CA GLY A 138 21.72 -9.67 0.10
C GLY A 138 22.63 -9.67 1.31
N ASP A 139 23.92 -9.82 1.04
CA ASP A 139 25.03 -9.59 1.95
C ASP A 139 24.82 -8.28 2.72
N ASP A 140 24.91 -8.34 4.04
CA ASP A 140 25.27 -7.19 4.88
C ASP A 140 26.22 -7.68 5.97
N ASN A 141 27.45 -8.00 5.54
CA ASN A 141 28.60 -8.15 6.41
C ASN A 141 29.38 -6.83 6.41
N GLY A 142 29.25 -6.11 7.52
CA GLY A 142 30.35 -5.41 8.16
C GLY A 142 30.67 -4.00 7.64
N GLU A 143 30.40 -3.01 8.49
CA GLU A 143 31.48 -2.19 9.03
C GLU A 143 31.12 -1.67 10.43
N GLU A 144 31.89 -2.15 11.40
CA GLU A 144 31.96 -1.72 12.79
C GLU A 144 33.27 -0.91 12.94
N SER A 145 33.24 0.15 13.79
CA SER A 145 34.37 1.02 14.19
C SER A 145 34.76 2.09 13.15
N THR A 146 34.87 3.38 13.45
CA THR A 146 35.28 4.09 14.69
C THR A 146 34.73 5.51 14.65
#